data_AF-A0A1U9UQC2-F1
#
_entry.id   AF-A0A1U9UQC2-F1
#
_cell.length_a   1.000
_cell.length_b   1.000
_cell.length_c   1.000
_cell.angle_alpha   90.00
_cell.angle_beta   90.00
_cell.angle_gamma   90.00
#
_symmetry.space_group_name_H-M   'P 1'
#
loop_
_entity.id
_entity.type
_entity.pdbx_description
1 polymer ?
#
loop_
_entity_poly.entity_id
_entity_poly.type
_entity_poly.pdbx_seq_one_letter_code
_entity_poly.pdbx_strand_id
1 'polypeptide(L)'
;MSELLDWVEKSAIENLKLHHASADVMAKDSATTLTVFLAALGGGLAYAAKAIEQNSLSWLSVGAIAFTVWFLILSLLLVRNCLMVREIPAVYNEPRNLYQPEFSVEALKEAEIEGLQKRIDTAASSNAKVAKWLNGLRLAAAASPLLFIFAAFAAWKAVA
;
A
#
# COMPACT_ATOMS: atom_id res chain seq x y z
N MET A 1 15.40 19.25 33.63
CA MET A 1 15.92 18.60 32.41
C MET A 1 15.36 17.19 32.27
N SER A 2 15.30 16.38 33.35
CA SER A 2 14.69 15.03 33.28
C SER A 2 13.21 15.05 32.88
N GLU A 3 12.38 15.97 33.42
CA GLU A 3 10.95 16.05 33.03
C GLU A 3 10.73 16.29 31.53
N LEU A 4 11.56 17.12 30.90
CA LEU A 4 11.48 17.39 29.47
C LEU A 4 11.85 16.13 28.67
N LEU A 5 12.94 15.46 29.04
CA LEU A 5 13.38 14.24 28.37
C LEU A 5 12.35 13.10 28.54
N ASP A 6 11.83 12.92 29.76
CA ASP A 6 10.82 11.89 30.04
C ASP A 6 9.50 12.19 29.31
N TRP A 7 9.11 13.47 29.19
CA TRP A 7 7.97 13.89 28.38
C TRP A 7 8.20 13.63 26.89
N VAL A 8 9.37 14.01 26.34
CA VAL A 8 9.73 13.79 24.94
C VAL A 8 9.76 12.31 24.61
N GLU A 9 10.38 11.47 25.44
CA GLU A 9 10.46 10.03 25.24
C GLU A 9 9.05 9.41 25.19
N LYS A 10 8.19 9.76 26.15
CA LYS A 10 6.80 9.28 26.17
C LYS A 10 6.04 9.69 24.90
N SER A 11 6.13 10.96 24.52
CA SER A 11 5.48 11.47 23.31
C SER A 11 6.02 10.84 22.03
N ALA A 12 7.33 10.58 21.94
CA ALA A 12 7.95 9.92 20.81
C ALA A 12 7.51 8.45 20.68
N ILE A 13 7.44 7.72 21.80
CA ILE A 13 6.92 6.34 21.82
C ILE A 13 5.45 6.31 21.39
N GLU A 14 4.62 7.22 21.90
CA GLU A 14 3.22 7.34 21.48
C GLU A 14 3.09 7.66 19.99
N ASN A 15 3.91 8.58 19.48
CA ASN A 15 3.96 8.92 18.05
C ASN A 15 4.32 7.69 17.19
N LEU A 16 5.36 6.94 17.56
CA LEU A 16 5.76 5.75 16.82
C LEU A 16 4.66 4.67 16.83
N LYS A 17 3.97 4.48 17.96
CA LYS A 17 2.79 3.60 18.06
C LYS A 17 1.66 4.04 17.12
N LEU A 18 1.41 5.34 16.99
CA LEU A 18 0.40 5.87 16.06
C LEU A 18 0.80 5.62 14.59
N HIS A 19 2.08 5.68 14.25
CA HIS A 19 2.55 5.29 12.92
C HIS A 19 2.36 3.81 12.62
N HIS A 20 2.55 2.92 13.61
CA HIS A 20 2.24 1.49 13.44
C HIS A 20 0.75 1.24 13.27
N ALA A 21 -0.09 1.89 14.10
CA ALA A 21 -1.55 1.80 13.97
C ALA A 21 -2.02 2.29 12.59
N SER A 22 -1.40 3.35 12.07
CA SER A 22 -1.67 3.86 10.73
C SER A 22 -1.27 2.85 9.64
N ALA A 23 -0.14 2.16 9.82
CA ALA A 23 0.29 1.10 8.90
C ALA A 23 -0.72 -0.06 8.87
N ASP A 24 -1.23 -0.48 10.02
CA ASP A 24 -2.27 -1.52 10.13
C ASP A 24 -3.57 -1.12 9.43
N VAL A 25 -4.00 0.14 9.59
CA VAL A 25 -5.17 0.67 8.88
C VAL A 25 -4.94 0.64 7.38
N MET A 26 -3.79 1.09 6.89
CA MET A 26 -3.46 1.06 5.46
C MET A 26 -3.38 -0.36 4.90
N ALA A 27 -2.89 -1.32 5.67
CA ALA A 27 -2.85 -2.73 5.28
C ALA A 27 -4.27 -3.30 5.10
N LYS A 28 -5.18 -3.01 6.05
CA LYS A 28 -6.60 -3.39 5.96
C LYS A 28 -7.27 -2.75 4.75
N ASP A 29 -7.07 -1.46 4.56
CA ASP A 29 -7.59 -0.69 3.43
C ASP A 29 -7.09 -1.22 2.08
N SER A 30 -5.83 -1.62 2.03
CA SER A 30 -5.21 -2.23 0.85
C SER A 30 -5.82 -3.61 0.56
N ALA A 31 -6.06 -4.43 1.59
CA ALA A 31 -6.71 -5.73 1.43
C ALA A 31 -8.15 -5.57 0.91
N THR A 32 -8.92 -4.62 1.45
CA THR A 32 -10.27 -4.29 0.92
C THR A 32 -10.20 -3.84 -0.54
N THR A 33 -9.23 -3.00 -0.88
CA THR A 33 -9.03 -2.53 -2.27
C THR A 33 -8.68 -3.69 -3.20
N LEU A 34 -7.84 -4.64 -2.76
CA LEU A 34 -7.52 -5.85 -3.51
C LEU A 34 -8.78 -6.68 -3.79
N THR A 35 -9.63 -6.88 -2.78
CA THR A 35 -10.90 -7.61 -2.94
C THR A 35 -11.78 -6.98 -4.02
N VAL A 36 -11.87 -5.65 -4.05
CA VAL A 36 -12.62 -4.94 -5.10
C VAL A 36 -11.97 -5.14 -6.48
N PHE A 37 -10.64 -5.09 -6.57
CA PHE A 37 -9.94 -5.30 -7.84
C PHE A 37 -10.09 -6.72 -8.36
N LEU A 38 -10.04 -7.72 -7.48
CA LEU A 38 -10.25 -9.13 -7.84
C LEU A 38 -11.71 -9.40 -8.24
N ALA A 39 -12.68 -8.76 -7.59
CA ALA A 39 -14.09 -8.84 -8.00
C ALA A 39 -14.30 -8.25 -9.41
N ALA A 40 -13.69 -7.09 -9.70
CA ALA A 40 -13.72 -6.49 -11.03
C ALA A 40 -13.05 -7.39 -12.09
N LEU A 41 -11.90 -7.97 -11.74
CA LEU A 41 -11.19 -8.94 -12.60
C LEU A 41 -12.07 -10.17 -12.89
N GLY A 42 -12.73 -10.72 -11.88
CA GLY A 42 -13.68 -11.84 -12.04
C GLY A 42 -14.84 -11.50 -12.97
N GLY A 43 -15.40 -10.29 -12.82
CA GLY A 43 -16.44 -9.78 -13.72
C GLY A 43 -15.96 -9.69 -15.18
N GLY A 44 -14.77 -9.16 -15.42
CA GLY A 44 -14.19 -9.07 -16.77
C GLY A 44 -13.86 -10.45 -17.37
N LEU A 45 -13.33 -11.38 -16.56
CA LEU A 45 -13.06 -12.75 -17.00
C LEU A 45 -14.34 -13.48 -17.46
N ALA A 46 -15.48 -13.25 -16.81
CA ALA A 46 -16.75 -13.84 -17.24
C ALA A 46 -17.16 -13.40 -18.65
N TYR A 47 -16.93 -12.12 -19.00
CA TYR A 47 -17.16 -11.63 -20.36
C TYR A 47 -16.16 -12.18 -21.38
N ALA A 48 -14.90 -12.37 -20.98
CA ALA A 48 -13.90 -13.02 -21.81
C ALA A 48 -14.25 -14.50 -22.08
N ALA A 49 -14.70 -15.24 -21.06
CA ALA A 49 -15.16 -16.62 -21.20
C ALA A 49 -16.34 -16.72 -22.18
N LYS A 50 -17.31 -15.80 -22.08
CA LYS A 50 -18.45 -15.74 -23.01
C LYS A 50 -18.02 -15.50 -24.46
N ALA A 51 -16.98 -14.70 -24.69
CA ALA A 51 -16.45 -14.47 -26.03
C ALA A 51 -15.86 -15.76 -26.66
N ILE A 52 -15.22 -16.59 -25.82
CA ILE A 52 -14.68 -17.89 -26.22
C ILE A 52 -15.81 -18.86 -26.55
N GLU A 53 -16.83 -18.96 -25.69
CA GLU A 53 -18.00 -19.83 -25.94
C GLU A 53 -18.72 -19.49 -27.24
N GLN A 54 -18.82 -18.20 -27.57
CA GLN A 54 -19.51 -17.73 -28.76
C GLN A 54 -18.64 -17.76 -30.03
N ASN A 55 -17.36 -18.18 -29.94
CA ASN A 55 -16.37 -18.14 -31.02
C ASN A 55 -16.35 -16.79 -31.79
N SER A 56 -16.68 -15.69 -31.11
CA SER A 56 -16.75 -14.37 -31.72
C SER A 56 -16.11 -13.32 -30.83
N LEU A 57 -15.08 -12.68 -31.37
CA LEU A 57 -14.43 -11.53 -30.75
C LEU A 57 -15.23 -10.28 -31.12
N SER A 58 -16.22 -9.96 -30.29
CA SER A 58 -16.94 -8.69 -30.39
C SER A 58 -16.07 -7.54 -29.87
N TRP A 59 -16.36 -6.31 -30.32
CA TRP A 59 -15.73 -5.10 -29.79
C TRP A 59 -15.90 -4.99 -28.26
N LEU A 60 -17.01 -5.49 -27.72
CA LEU A 60 -17.30 -5.54 -26.29
C LEU A 60 -16.35 -6.50 -25.57
N SER A 61 -16.09 -7.67 -26.17
CA SER A 61 -15.16 -8.68 -25.66
C SER A 61 -13.74 -8.13 -25.58
N VAL A 62 -13.30 -7.37 -26.60
CA VAL A 62 -11.97 -6.72 -26.60
C VAL A 62 -11.88 -5.68 -25.49
N GLY A 63 -12.92 -4.85 -25.30
CA GLY A 63 -12.98 -3.90 -24.19
C GLY A 63 -12.90 -4.61 -22.83
N ALA A 64 -13.63 -5.72 -22.65
CA ALA A 64 -13.62 -6.50 -21.42
C ALA A 64 -12.24 -7.13 -21.14
N ILE A 65 -11.57 -7.68 -22.15
CA ILE A 65 -10.20 -8.22 -22.02
C ILE A 65 -9.23 -7.12 -21.57
N ALA A 66 -9.28 -5.95 -22.20
CA ALA A 66 -8.42 -4.83 -21.84
C ALA A 66 -8.64 -4.40 -20.37
N PHE A 67 -9.91 -4.31 -19.96
CA PHE A 67 -10.29 -4.03 -18.57
C PHE A 67 -9.77 -5.10 -17.60
N THR A 68 -9.90 -6.39 -17.92
CA THR A 68 -9.39 -7.48 -17.10
C THR A 68 -7.87 -7.42 -16.94
N VAL A 69 -7.15 -7.21 -18.03
CA VAL A 69 -5.68 -7.08 -18.01
C VAL A 69 -5.27 -5.88 -17.16
N TRP A 70 -5.99 -4.76 -17.27
CA TRP A 70 -5.74 -3.58 -16.45
C TRP A 70 -5.91 -3.87 -14.95
N PHE A 71 -7.01 -4.51 -14.54
CA PHE A 71 -7.23 -4.86 -13.14
C PHE A 71 -6.27 -5.94 -12.63
N LEU A 72 -5.77 -6.82 -13.50
CA LEU A 72 -4.69 -7.75 -13.15
C LEU A 72 -3.42 -6.99 -12.80
N ILE A 73 -3.01 -6.04 -13.64
CA ILE A 73 -1.83 -5.19 -13.41
C ILE A 73 -1.99 -4.39 -12.11
N LEU A 74 -3.14 -3.75 -11.91
CA LEU A 74 -3.41 -2.98 -10.68
C LEU A 74 -3.37 -3.86 -9.43
N SER A 75 -3.91 -5.08 -9.50
CA SER A 75 -3.85 -6.04 -8.38
C SER A 75 -2.42 -6.42 -8.03
N LEU A 76 -1.60 -6.73 -9.03
CA LEU A 76 -0.18 -7.08 -8.83
C LEU A 76 0.62 -5.90 -8.25
N LEU A 77 0.39 -4.68 -8.76
CA LEU A 77 1.01 -3.48 -8.24
C LEU A 77 0.59 -3.18 -6.80
N LEU A 78 -0.68 -3.41 -6.47
CA LEU A 78 -1.20 -3.23 -5.12
C LEU A 78 -0.55 -4.20 -4.14
N VAL A 79 -0.46 -5.49 -4.50
CA VAL A 79 0.22 -6.49 -3.67
C VAL A 79 1.67 -6.09 -3.42
N ARG A 80 2.41 -5.80 -4.50
CA ARG A 80 3.83 -5.45 -4.41
C ARG A 80 4.08 -4.19 -3.57
N ASN A 81 3.29 -3.13 -3.78
CA ASN A 81 3.57 -1.82 -3.20
C ASN A 81 2.82 -1.54 -1.89
N CYS A 82 1.82 -2.33 -1.52
CA CYS A 82 1.00 -2.06 -0.33
C CYS A 82 0.84 -3.26 0.62
N LEU A 83 0.96 -4.51 0.16
CA LEU A 83 0.67 -5.70 0.99
C LEU A 83 1.86 -6.62 1.26
N MET A 84 2.97 -6.49 0.52
CA MET A 84 4.18 -7.25 0.86
C MET A 84 4.66 -6.88 2.27
N VAL A 85 5.05 -7.89 3.04
CA VAL A 85 5.58 -7.73 4.40
C VAL A 85 6.80 -6.81 4.35
N ARG A 86 6.82 -5.82 5.24
CA ARG A 86 7.92 -4.87 5.40
C ARG A 86 8.42 -4.92 6.83
N GLU A 87 9.67 -4.55 6.98
CA GLU A 87 10.24 -4.30 8.30
C GLU A 87 9.51 -3.12 8.95
N ILE A 88 9.05 -3.33 10.17
CA ILE A 88 8.42 -2.32 11.01
C ILE A 88 9.42 -1.97 12.11
N PRO A 89 9.82 -0.70 12.27
CA PRO A 89 10.82 -0.33 13.26
C PRO A 89 10.33 -0.67 14.68
N ALA A 90 11.21 -1.18 15.53
CA ALA A 90 10.82 -1.56 16.89
C ALA A 90 10.42 -0.34 17.73
N VAL A 91 9.31 -0.43 18.48
CA VAL A 91 8.84 0.66 19.36
C VAL A 91 9.81 0.91 20.50
N TYR A 92 10.34 -0.17 21.08
CA TYR A 92 11.30 -0.13 22.17
C TYR A 92 12.64 -0.63 21.65
N ASN A 93 13.72 -0.07 22.19
CA ASN A 93 15.06 -0.55 21.90
C ASN A 93 15.33 -1.88 22.62
N GLU A 94 16.27 -2.65 22.11
CA GLU A 94 16.65 -3.92 22.72
C GLU A 94 17.39 -3.69 24.06
N PRO A 95 17.17 -4.53 25.08
CA PRO A 95 17.84 -4.37 26.38
C PRO A 95 19.36 -4.30 26.29
N ARG A 96 19.97 -5.01 25.32
CA ARG A 96 21.42 -4.98 25.09
C ARG A 96 21.93 -3.62 24.62
N ASN A 97 21.10 -2.85 23.91
CA ASN A 97 21.46 -1.51 23.45
C ASN A 97 21.29 -0.47 24.58
N LEU A 98 20.43 -0.75 25.56
CA LEU A 98 20.19 0.12 26.71
C LEU A 98 21.15 -0.18 27.88
N TYR A 99 21.54 -1.45 28.07
CA TYR A 99 22.46 -1.85 29.13
C TYR A 99 23.91 -1.69 28.68
N GLN A 100 24.41 -0.46 28.73
CA GLN A 100 25.81 -0.14 28.44
C GLN A 100 26.50 0.44 29.70
N PRO A 101 27.18 -0.39 30.51
CA PRO A 101 27.72 0.03 31.81
C PRO A 101 28.82 1.10 31.72
N GLU A 102 29.37 1.31 30.52
CA GLU A 102 30.42 2.31 30.24
C GLU A 102 29.86 3.73 30.06
N PHE A 103 28.55 3.89 29.90
CA PHE A 103 27.90 5.18 29.64
C PHE A 103 27.01 5.61 30.81
N SER A 104 26.83 6.92 30.97
CA SER A 104 25.84 7.45 31.90
C SER A 104 24.42 7.22 31.38
N VAL A 105 23.46 7.13 32.31
CA VAL A 105 22.04 6.96 31.98
C VAL A 105 21.54 8.13 31.14
N GLU A 106 22.00 9.35 31.42
CA GLU A 106 21.65 10.55 30.68
C GLU A 106 22.11 10.49 29.23
N ALA A 107 23.36 10.05 28.98
CA ALA A 107 23.89 9.90 27.63
C ALA A 107 23.12 8.83 26.83
N LEU A 108 22.72 7.74 27.49
CA LEU A 108 21.90 6.69 26.88
C LEU A 108 20.48 7.18 26.56
N LYS A 109 19.88 7.99 27.42
CA LYS A 109 18.57 8.61 27.15
C LYS A 109 18.60 9.56 25.96
N GLU A 110 19.63 10.41 25.86
CA GLU A 110 19.79 11.33 24.72
C GLU A 110 19.96 10.55 23.41
N ALA A 111 20.81 9.52 23.40
CA ALA A 111 20.99 8.66 22.23
C ALA A 111 19.70 7.90 21.84
N GLU A 112 18.90 7.46 22.82
CA GLU A 112 17.63 6.79 22.56
C GLU A 112 16.60 7.72 21.91
N ILE A 113 16.56 9.00 22.30
CA ILE A 113 15.67 10.00 21.69
C ILE A 113 16.01 10.21 20.21
N GLU A 114 17.30 10.33 19.86
CA GLU A 114 17.72 10.40 18.46
C GLU A 114 17.37 9.11 17.71
N GLY A 115 17.56 7.96 18.35
CA GLY A 115 17.18 6.65 17.81
C GLY A 115 15.67 6.51 17.59
N LEU A 116 14.84 7.07 18.48
CA LEU A 116 13.39 7.14 18.33
C LEU A 116 13.00 8.01 17.13
N GLN A 117 13.60 9.20 16.98
CA GLN A 117 13.33 10.07 15.84
C GLN A 117 13.63 9.38 14.50
N LYS A 118 14.79 8.71 14.39
CA LYS A 118 15.15 7.96 13.17
C LYS A 118 14.14 6.86 12.82
N ARG A 119 13.61 6.17 13.85
CA ARG A 119 12.56 5.16 13.68
C ARG A 119 11.23 5.77 13.26
N ILE A 120 10.85 6.91 13.84
CA ILE A 120 9.67 7.68 13.45
C ILE A 120 9.77 8.11 11.99
N ASP A 121 10.90 8.69 11.56
CA ASP A 121 11.11 9.12 10.18
C ASP A 121 11.03 7.95 9.19
N THR A 122 11.59 6.80 9.59
CA THR A 122 11.51 5.57 8.80
C THR A 122 10.06 5.10 8.66
N ALA A 123 9.31 5.04 9.76
CA ALA A 123 7.90 4.64 9.77
C ALA A 123 7.04 5.63 8.95
N ALA A 124 7.22 6.92 9.15
CA ALA A 124 6.51 7.98 8.44
C ALA A 124 6.77 7.92 6.93
N SER A 125 8.02 7.77 6.51
CA SER A 125 8.38 7.69 5.09
C SER A 125 7.82 6.42 4.42
N SER A 126 7.84 5.28 5.12
CA SER A 126 7.24 4.03 4.63
C SER A 126 5.74 4.18 4.46
N ASN A 127 5.07 4.74 5.47
CA ASN A 127 3.63 4.99 5.46
C ASN A 127 3.22 5.94 4.32
N ALA A 128 3.96 7.03 4.13
CA ALA A 128 3.70 7.98 3.05
C ALA A 128 3.81 7.32 1.66
N LYS A 129 4.78 6.42 1.47
CA LYS A 129 4.93 5.64 0.21
C LYS A 129 3.72 4.74 -0.04
N VAL A 130 3.26 4.00 0.98
CA VAL A 130 2.07 3.13 0.86
C VAL A 130 0.84 3.96 0.53
N ALA A 131 0.60 5.05 1.27
CA ALA A 131 -0.54 5.93 1.06
C ALA A 131 -0.58 6.50 -0.38
N LYS A 132 0.58 6.96 -0.89
CA LYS A 132 0.69 7.47 -2.26
C LYS A 132 0.35 6.40 -3.30
N TRP A 133 0.89 5.19 -3.14
CA TRP A 133 0.59 4.08 -4.05
C TRP A 133 -0.87 3.65 -3.99
N LEU A 134 -1.43 3.49 -2.79
CA LEU A 134 -2.82 3.09 -2.59
C LEU A 134 -3.79 4.09 -3.24
N ASN A 135 -3.58 5.39 -3.01
CA ASN A 135 -4.40 6.44 -3.64
C ASN A 135 -4.23 6.48 -5.16
N GLY A 136 -3.00 6.36 -5.66
CA GLY A 136 -2.72 6.31 -7.10
C GLY A 136 -3.40 5.11 -7.78
N LEU A 137 -3.37 3.94 -7.16
CA LEU A 137 -4.03 2.73 -7.68
C LEU A 137 -5.55 2.85 -7.65
N ARG A 138 -6.13 3.44 -6.59
CA ARG A 138 -7.57 3.73 -6.51
C ARG A 138 -8.02 4.71 -7.61
N LEU A 139 -7.23 5.76 -7.88
CA LEU A 139 -7.49 6.69 -8.98
C LEU A 139 -7.37 5.99 -10.35
N ALA A 140 -6.35 5.16 -10.55
CA ALA A 140 -6.17 4.39 -11.78
C ALA A 140 -7.31 3.38 -12.01
N ALA A 141 -7.85 2.79 -10.94
CA ALA A 141 -9.03 1.94 -11.02
C ALA A 141 -10.29 2.74 -11.38
N ALA A 142 -10.47 3.94 -10.80
CA ALA A 142 -11.59 4.82 -11.16
C ALA A 142 -11.54 5.27 -12.64
N ALA A 143 -10.35 5.38 -13.22
CA ALA A 143 -10.16 5.69 -14.64
C ALA A 143 -10.34 4.49 -15.59
N SER A 144 -10.54 3.27 -15.07
CA SER A 144 -10.65 2.05 -15.89
C SER A 144 -11.78 2.04 -16.95
N PRO A 145 -12.93 2.74 -16.78
CA PRO A 145 -13.93 2.81 -17.85
C PRO A 145 -13.40 3.49 -19.12
N LEU A 146 -12.47 4.45 -19.00
CA LEU A 146 -11.87 5.11 -20.16
C LEU A 146 -11.04 4.14 -21.00
N LEU A 147 -10.31 3.23 -20.33
CA LEU A 147 -9.53 2.20 -21.00
C LEU A 147 -10.43 1.18 -21.71
N PHE A 148 -11.54 0.80 -21.07
CA PHE A 148 -12.56 -0.03 -21.70
C PHE A 148 -13.13 0.64 -22.95
N ILE A 149 -13.60 1.89 -22.85
CA ILE A 149 -14.22 2.64 -23.95
C ILE A 149 -13.25 2.78 -25.11
N PHE A 150 -11.99 3.14 -24.83
CA PHE A 150 -10.97 3.30 -25.85
C PHE A 150 -10.69 2.00 -26.59
N ALA A 151 -10.49 0.89 -25.87
CA ALA A 151 -10.23 -0.42 -26.46
C ALA A 151 -11.43 -0.93 -27.27
N ALA A 152 -12.63 -0.79 -26.72
CA ALA A 152 -13.89 -1.14 -27.38
C ALA A 152 -14.09 -0.35 -28.68
N PHE A 153 -13.89 0.96 -28.66
CA PHE A 153 -14.04 1.82 -29.82
C PHE A 153 -13.00 1.52 -30.91
N ALA A 154 -11.74 1.32 -30.52
CA ALA A 154 -10.68 0.94 -31.45
C ALA A 154 -10.98 -0.40 -32.14
N ALA A 155 -11.45 -1.40 -31.37
CA ALA A 155 -11.85 -2.69 -31.92
C ALA A 155 -13.05 -2.57 -32.86
N TRP A 156 -14.06 -1.76 -32.50
CA TRP A 156 -15.21 -1.51 -33.36
C TRP A 156 -14.79 -0.90 -34.70
N LYS A 157 -13.90 0.10 -34.67
CA LYS A 157 -13.36 0.74 -35.88
C LYS A 157 -12.51 -0.16 -36.76
N ALA A 158 -11.85 -1.18 -36.19
CA ALA A 158 -11.04 -2.12 -36.96
C ALA A 158 -11.88 -3.18 -37.70
N VAL A 159 -13.14 -3.38 -37.27
CA VAL A 159 -14.05 -4.39 -37.82
C VAL A 159 -15.15 -3.76 -38.71
N ALA A 160 -15.37 -2.44 -38.61
CA ALA A 160 -16.29 -1.65 -39.43
C ALA A 160 -15.64 -1.12 -40.71
#